data_AF-A0A182Y3A1-F1
#
_entry.id   AF-A0A182Y3A1-F1
#
_cell.length_a   1.000
_cell.length_b   1.000
_cell.length_c   1.000
_cell.angle_alpha   90.00
_cell.angle_beta   90.00
_cell.angle_gamma   90.00
#
_symmetry.space_group_name_H-M   'P 1'
#
loop_
_entity.id
_entity.type
_entity.pdbx_description
1 polymer ?
#
loop_
_entity_poly.entity_id
_entity_poly.type
_entity_poly.pdbx_seq_one_letter_code
_entity_poly.pdbx_strand_id
1 'polypeptide(L)' 'MNEIIILSEGYSRYEMENPAPDAPMLANCTCTLIKGPDCNVLVDTMTPWDGDLLLQPLDVLEKKKLL' A
#
# COMPACT_ATOMS: atom_id res chain seq x y z
N MET A 1 10.79 18.44 -7.49
CA MET A 1 9.97 18.37 -6.26
C MET A 1 9.42 16.97 -6.18
N ASN A 2 9.43 16.34 -5.01
CA ASN A 2 8.97 14.96 -4.89
C ASN A 2 7.45 14.90 -4.89
N GLU A 3 6.89 13.86 -5.48
CA GLU A 3 5.46 13.55 -5.47
C GLU A 3 5.21 12.35 -4.57
N ILE A 4 4.17 12.41 -3.75
CA ILE A 4 3.81 11.34 -2.80
C ILE A 4 2.49 10.74 -3.27
N ILE A 5 2.49 9.42 -3.49
CA ILE A 5 1.32 8.67 -3.94
C ILE A 5 1.10 7.52 -2.96
N ILE A 6 -0.09 7.46 -2.37
CA ILE A 6 -0.49 6.30 -1.57
C ILE A 6 -0.98 5.23 -2.54
N LEU A 7 -0.24 4.12 -2.63
CA LEU A 7 -0.61 2.99 -3.49
C LEU A 7 -1.72 2.15 -2.84
N SER A 8 -1.65 2.00 -1.52
CA SER A 8 -2.66 1.28 -0.74
C SER A 8 -2.71 1.84 0.68
N GLU A 9 -3.92 2.12 1.17
CA GLU A 9 -4.16 2.60 2.53
C GLU A 9 -4.07 1.44 3.52
N GLY A 10 -3.29 1.65 4.58
CA GLY A 10 -3.20 0.72 5.69
C GLY A 10 -4.52 0.65 6.44
N TYR A 11 -4.72 -0.47 7.14
CA TYR A 11 -5.89 -0.67 7.99
C TYR A 11 -5.53 -1.47 9.22
N SER A 12 -6.36 -1.34 10.24
CA SER A 12 -6.28 -2.10 11.47
C SER A 12 -7.69 -2.20 12.05
N ARG A 13 -8.33 -3.36 11.91
CA ARG A 13 -9.70 -3.57 12.35
C ARG A 13 -9.94 -5.00 12.77
N TYR A 14 -10.93 -5.18 13.62
CA TYR A 14 -11.50 -6.51 13.84
C TYR A 14 -12.42 -6.89 12.68
N GLU A 15 -12.55 -8.19 12.43
CA GLU A 15 -13.46 -8.70 11.41
C GLU A 15 -14.94 -8.57 11.84
N MET A 16 -15.21 -8.56 13.15
CA MET A 16 -16.53 -8.42 13.75
C MET A 16 -16.65 -7.12 14.56
N GLU A 17 -17.86 -6.54 14.60
CA GLU A 17 -18.12 -5.28 15.34
C GLU A 17 -17.92 -5.39 16.86
N ASN A 18 -18.19 -6.57 17.44
CA ASN A 18 -18.02 -6.87 18.87
C ASN A 18 -17.05 -8.05 19.05
N PRO A 19 -15.74 -7.82 18.91
CA PRO A 19 -14.74 -8.88 18.98
C PRO A 19 -14.65 -9.47 20.40
N ALA A 20 -14.41 -10.78 20.46
CA ALA A 20 -13.94 -11.40 21.70
C ALA A 20 -12.56 -10.83 22.09
N PRO A 21 -12.14 -10.89 23.36
CA PRO A 21 -10.85 -10.36 23.81
C PRO A 21 -9.62 -10.93 23.09
N ASP A 22 -9.74 -12.13 22.52
CA ASP A 22 -8.71 -12.88 21.78
C ASP A 22 -8.94 -12.88 20.26
N ALA A 23 -9.92 -12.11 19.77
CA ALA A 23 -10.21 -12.06 18.34
C ALA A 23 -8.99 -11.53 17.56
N PRO A 24 -8.66 -12.15 16.41
CA PRO A 24 -7.55 -11.70 15.59
C PRO A 24 -7.84 -10.32 15.01
N MET A 25 -6.78 -9.52 14.88
CA MET A 25 -6.84 -8.23 14.21
C MET A 25 -6.42 -8.41 12.75
N LEU A 26 -7.27 -7.93 11.83
CA LEU A 26 -6.90 -7.78 10.43
C LEU A 26 -6.17 -6.45 10.31
N ALA A 27 -4.88 -6.53 9.98
CA ALA A 27 -4.04 -5.34 9.87
C ALA A 27 -3.10 -5.45 8.67
N ASN A 28 -2.84 -4.29 8.07
CA ASN A 28 -1.84 -4.12 7.03
C ASN A 28 -1.28 -2.71 7.05
N CYS A 29 -0.05 -2.53 6.57
CA CYS A 29 0.58 -1.21 6.49
C CYS A 29 0.13 -0.43 5.25
N THR A 30 0.32 0.88 5.27
CA THR A 30 0.18 1.73 4.07
C THR A 30 1.38 1.51 3.17
N CYS A 31 1.17 1.34 1.86
CA CYS A 31 2.26 1.34 0.87
C CYS A 31 2.30 2.70 0.17
N THR A 32 3.46 3.37 0.21
CA THR A 32 3.64 4.70 -0.40
C THR A 32 4.72 4.67 -1.47
N LEU A 33 4.42 5.26 -2.62
CA LEU A 33 5.40 5.61 -3.63
C LEU A 33 5.82 7.06 -3.46
N ILE A 34 7.11 7.27 -3.26
CA ILE A 34 7.75 8.59 -3.32
C ILE A 34 8.45 8.69 -4.66
N LYS A 35 7.93 9.55 -5.54
CA LYS A 35 8.57 9.83 -6.82
C LYS A 35 9.61 10.93 -6.67
N GLY A 36 10.84 10.62 -7.05
CA GLY A 36 11.94 11.55 -7.14
C GLY A 36 12.38 11.75 -8.59
N PRO A 37 13.16 12.80 -8.88
CA PRO A 37 13.67 13.06 -10.23
C PRO A 37 14.64 11.98 -10.74
N ASP A 38 15.40 11.35 -9.83
CA ASP A 38 16.44 10.37 -10.18
C ASP A 38 16.07 8.94 -9.75
N CYS A 39 15.18 8.81 -8.77
CA CYS A 39 14.83 7.53 -8.17
C CYS A 39 13.43 7.58 -7.57
N ASN A 40 12.66 6.54 -7.84
CA ASN A 40 11.40 6.26 -7.17
C ASN A 40 11.67 5.34 -5.97
N VAL A 41 11.05 5.65 -4.83
CA VAL A 41 11.20 4.88 -3.58
C VAL A 41 9.85 4.33 -3.16
N LEU A 42 9.79 3.02 -2.94
CA LEU A 42 8.68 2.38 -2.25
C LEU A 42 8.97 2.35 -0.75
N VAL A 43 8.00 2.79 0.04
CA VAL A 43 8.03 2.72 1.50
C VAL A 43 6.95 1.73 1.93
N ASP A 44 7.39 0.69 2.64
CA ASP A 44 6.65 -0.54 2.95
C ASP A 44 6.11 -1.28 1.72
N THR A 45 5.62 -2.51 1.90
CA THR A 45 5.15 -3.37 0.79
C THR A 45 3.96 -4.26 1.14
N MET A 46 3.20 -3.90 2.18
CA MET A 46 2.08 -4.71 2.68
C MET A 46 2.52 -6.15 3.02
N THR A 47 1.62 -7.12 2.91
CA THR A 47 1.93 -8.54 3.17
C THR A 47 2.27 -9.30 1.88
N PRO A 48 2.89 -10.49 1.96
CA PRO A 48 3.32 -11.24 0.77
C PRO A 48 2.21 -11.60 -0.22
N TRP A 49 0.94 -11.66 0.19
CA TRP A 49 -0.19 -12.00 -0.68
C TRP A 49 -0.83 -10.79 -1.36
N ASP A 50 -0.40 -9.57 -1.04
CA ASP A 50 -0.96 -8.33 -1.59
C ASP A 50 -0.24 -7.84 -2.86
N GLY A 51 0.58 -8.67 -3.50
CA GLY A 51 1.41 -8.26 -4.64
C GLY A 51 0.63 -7.58 -5.76
N ASP A 52 -0.56 -8.09 -6.08
CA ASP A 52 -1.42 -7.50 -7.13
C ASP A 52 -1.94 -6.11 -6.76
N LEU A 53 -2.17 -5.83 -5.47
CA LEU A 53 -2.60 -4.50 -5.00
C LEU A 53 -1.53 -3.44 -5.24
N LEU A 54 -0.25 -3.83 -5.32
CA LEU A 54 0.86 -2.92 -5.61
C LEU A 54 1.20 -2.87 -7.10
N LEU A 55 1.19 -4.02 -7.78
CA LEU A 55 1.55 -4.11 -9.20
C LEU A 55 0.55 -3.41 -10.12
N GLN A 56 -0.75 -3.51 -9.83
CA GLN A 56 -1.80 -2.87 -10.64
C GLN A 56 -1.65 -1.34 -10.73
N PRO A 57 -1.57 -0.59 -9.61
CA PRO A 57 -1.39 0.86 -9.68
C PRO A 57 -0.03 1.25 -10.27
N LEU A 58 1.04 0.49 -10.01
CA LEU A 58 2.36 0.74 -10.60
C LEU A 58 2.35 0.59 -12.13
N ASP A 59 1.72 -0.47 -12.66
CA ASP A 59 1.57 -0.68 -14.11
C ASP A 59 0.75 0.44 -14.78
N VAL A 60 -0.29 0.95 -14.10
CA VAL A 60 -1.04 2.13 -14.58
C VAL A 60 -0.17 3.38 -14.63
N LEU A 61 0.66 3.62 -13.61
CA LEU A 61 1.58 4.76 -13.59
C LEU A 61 2.65 4.63 -14.68
N GLU A 62 3.21 3.44 -14.88
CA GLU A 62 4.19 3.16 -15.93
C GLU A 62 3.61 3.43 -17.33
N LYS A 63 2.42 2.88 -17.62
CA LYS A 63 1.73 3.08 -18.91
C LYS A 63 1.40 4.54 -19.20
N LYS A 64 1.17 5.33 -18.16
CA LYS A 64 0.95 6.79 -18.26
C LYS A 64 2.25 7.60 -18.33
N LYS A 65 3.42 6.96 -18.29
CA LYS A 65 4.74 7.61 -18.18
C LYS A 65 4.83 8.54 -16.97
N LEU A 66 4.26 8.07 -15.86
CA LEU A 66 4.29 8.72 -14.56
C LEU A 66 5.27 8.05 -13.60
N LEU A 67 6.04 7.04 -14.03
CA LEU A 67 7.18 6.46 -13.30
C LEU A 67 8.49 6.84 -13.98
#